data_AF-A0A3C2E6K0-F1
#
_entry.id   AF-A0A3C2E6K0-F1
#
_cell.length_a   1.000
_cell.length_b   1.000
_cell.length_c   1.000
_cell.angle_alpha   90.00
_cell.angle_beta   90.00
_cell.angle_gamma   90.00
#
_symmetry.space_group_name_H-M   'P 1'
#
loop_
_entity.id
_entity.type
_entity.pdbx_description
1 polymer ?
#
loop_
_entity_poly.entity_id
_entity_poly.type
_entity_poly.pdbx_seq_one_letter_code
_entity_poly.pdbx_strand_id
1 'polypeptide(L)' 'MIKSELIAQLAESYPNLFHKDVERIVNTIFDEIAEALSRGDRVELRGF' A
#
# COMPACT_ATOMS: atom_id res chain seq x y z
N MET A 1 2.02 13.50 2.65
CA MET A 1 1.19 12.31 2.71
C MET A 1 1.90 11.24 3.53
N ILE A 2 1.39 10.95 4.72
CA ILE A 2 1.84 9.79 5.52
C ILE A 2 0.96 8.57 5.24
N LYS A 3 1.43 7.38 5.62
CA LYS A 3 0.73 6.10 5.38
C LYS A 3 -0.73 6.11 5.85
N SER A 4 -1.00 6.68 7.04
CA SER A 4 -2.36 6.78 7.58
C SER A 4 -3.27 7.71 6.76
N GLU A 5 -2.73 8.80 6.20
CA GLU A 5 -3.49 9.70 5.31
C GLU A 5 -3.85 8.98 4.00
N LEU A 6 -2.92 8.19 3.43
CA LEU A 6 -3.19 7.39 2.24
C LEU A 6 -4.30 6.35 2.50
N ILE A 7 -4.24 5.65 3.64
CA ILE A 7 -5.27 4.67 4.03
C ILE A 7 -6.64 5.35 4.19
N ALA A 8 -6.69 6.51 4.84
CA ALA A 8 -7.93 7.28 5.01
C ALA A 8 -8.52 7.70 3.65
N GLN A 9 -7.71 8.26 2.76
CA GLN A 9 -8.15 8.67 1.42
C GLN A 9 -8.65 7.49 0.57
N LEU A 10 -7.99 6.33 0.64
CA LEU A 10 -8.42 5.13 -0.06
C LEU A 10 -9.73 4.57 0.53
N ALA A 11 -9.88 4.56 1.86
CA ALA A 11 -11.11 4.11 2.50
C ALA A 11 -12.31 5.01 2.14
N GLU A 12 -12.10 6.31 2.02
CA GLU A 12 -13.12 7.26 1.54
C GLU A 12 -13.47 7.03 0.05
N SER A 13 -12.46 6.75 -0.78
CA SER A 13 -12.64 6.52 -2.23
C SER A 13 -13.31 5.18 -2.56
N TYR A 14 -13.16 4.18 -1.67
CA TYR A 14 -13.69 2.83 -1.83
C TYR A 14 -14.59 2.45 -0.64
N PRO A 15 -15.77 3.09 -0.51
CA PRO A 15 -16.66 2.92 0.66
C PRO A 15 -17.24 1.49 0.79
N ASN A 16 -17.10 0.67 -0.24
CA ASN A 16 -17.48 -0.75 -0.24
C ASN A 16 -16.43 -1.67 0.41
N LEU A 17 -15.24 -1.16 0.73
CA LEU A 17 -14.20 -1.90 1.44
C LEU A 17 -14.22 -1.57 2.93
N PHE A 18 -13.96 -2.56 3.79
CA PHE A 18 -13.73 -2.28 5.19
C PHE A 18 -12.39 -1.56 5.36
N HIS A 19 -12.33 -0.57 6.26
CA HIS A 19 -11.11 0.20 6.54
C HIS A 19 -9.89 -0.70 6.83
N LYS A 20 -10.11 -1.76 7.61
CA LYS A 20 -9.10 -2.79 7.95
C LYS A 20 -8.60 -3.58 6.73
N ASP A 21 -9.43 -3.76 5.71
CA ASP A 21 -9.00 -4.40 4.46
C ASP A 21 -8.15 -3.45 3.62
N VAL A 22 -8.52 -2.16 3.56
CA VAL A 22 -7.70 -1.12 2.91
C VAL A 22 -6.33 -1.03 3.57
N GLU A 23 -6.28 -0.97 4.90
CA GLU A 23 -5.03 -0.98 5.65
C GLU A 23 -4.20 -2.23 5.34
N ARG A 24 -4.81 -3.42 5.33
CA ARG A 24 -4.13 -4.67 5.01
C ARG A 24 -3.53 -4.64 3.61
N ILE A 25 -4.29 -4.19 2.61
CA ILE A 25 -3.81 -4.09 1.21
C ILE A 25 -2.60 -3.15 1.14
N VAL A 26 -2.69 -1.97 1.74
CA VAL A 26 -1.59 -0.99 1.75
C VAL A 26 -0.35 -1.56 2.43
N ASN A 27 -0.51 -2.24 3.57
CA ASN A 27 0.58 -2.91 4.27
C ASN A 27 1.24 -3.96 3.38
N THR A 28 0.45 -4.87 2.80
CA THR A 28 0.97 -5.93 1.93
C THR A 28 1.78 -5.39 0.75
N ILE A 29 1.36 -4.28 0.13
CA ILE A 29 2.12 -3.66 -0.96
C ILE A 29 3.49 -3.16 -0.47
N PHE A 30 3.51 -2.41 0.64
CA PHE A 30 4.78 -1.88 1.16
C PHE A 30 5.70 -2.98 1.69
N ASP A 31 5.13 -4.00 2.32
CA ASP A 31 5.89 -5.14 2.84
C ASP A 31 6.56 -5.90 1.69
N GLU A 32 5.85 -6.21 0.60
CA GLU A 32 6.45 -6.87 -0.57
C GLU A 32 7.55 -6.02 -1.22
N ILE A 33 7.35 -4.70 -1.32
CA ILE A 33 8.39 -3.79 -1.82
C ILE A 33 9.63 -3.85 -0.93
N ALA A 34 9.45 -3.79 0.38
CA ALA A 34 10.54 -3.86 1.34
C ALA A 34 11.27 -5.21 1.28
N GLU A 35 10.53 -6.31 1.21
CA GLU A 35 11.08 -7.66 1.10
C GLU A 35 11.87 -7.84 -0.21
N ALA A 36 11.32 -7.42 -1.35
CA ALA A 36 12.00 -7.46 -2.64
C ALA A 36 13.34 -6.69 -2.59
N LEU A 37 13.33 -5.46 -2.08
CA LEU A 37 14.55 -4.67 -1.92
C LEU A 37 15.55 -5.34 -0.96
N SER A 38 15.08 -5.99 0.10
CA SER A 38 15.95 -6.70 1.05
C SER A 38 16.66 -7.91 0.43
N ARG A 39 16.04 -8.55 -0.57
CA ARG A 39 16.64 -9.64 -1.36
C ARG A 39 17.62 -9.14 -2.42
N GLY A 40 17.69 -7.83 -2.64
CA GLY A 40 18.44 -7.22 -3.74
C GLY A 40 17.68 -7.21 -5.07
N ASP A 41 16.39 -7.54 -5.06
CA ASP A 41 15.55 -7.47 -6.25
C ASP A 41 15.27 -6.01 -6.61
N ARG A 42 14.98 -5.77 -7.90
CA ARG A 42 14.57 -4.46 -8.39
C ARG A 42 13.05 -4.35 -8.38
N VAL A 43 12.52 -3.32 -7.72
CA VAL A 43 11.10 -2.93 -7.80
C VAL A 43 10.94 -1.83 -8.85
N GLU A 44 10.00 -2.01 -9.78
CA GLU A 44 9.68 -1.00 -10.80
C GLU A 44 8.20 -0.63 -10.74
N LEU A 45 7.91 0.64 -10.45
CA LEU A 45 6.57 1.22 -10.49
C LEU A 45 6.49 2.16 -11.69
N ARG A 46 5.86 1.71 -12.79
CA ARG A 46 5.73 2.52 -14.01
C ARG A 46 4.57 3.50 -13.91
N GLY A 47 4.84 4.77 -14.22
CA GLY A 47 3.81 5.81 -14.21
C GLY A 47 3.26 6.12 -12.81
N PHE A 48 4.01 5.71 -11.78
CA PHE A 48 3.76 6.04 -10.38
C PHE A 48 4.41 7.37 -10.02
#